data_AF-A0A0A1WF62-F1
#
_entry.id   AF-A0A0A1WF62-F1
#
_cell.length_a   1.000
_cell.length_b   1.000
_cell.length_c   1.000
_cell.angle_alpha   90.00
_cell.angle_beta   90.00
_cell.angle_gamma   90.00
#
_symmetry.space_group_name_H-M   'P 1'
#
loop_
_entity.id
_entity.type
_entity.pdbx_description
1 polymer ?
#
loop_
_entity_poly.entity_id
_entity_poly.type
_entity_poly.pdbx_seq_one_letter_code
_entity_poly.pdbx_strand_id
1 'polypeptide(L)'
;MPFIGVGLTLLLLTGGSFFVLGTYYQHNDFLHKLQQLIQEDPYAFYIRTKLYATLQLFNMNCLEQSVGAGSRMSEIMKYGFPGLDDVRVYSDFVLSYDRRNRVAHWV
;
A
#
# COMPACT_ATOMS: atom_id res chain seq x y z
N MET A 1 12.65 -12.83 -48.61
CA MET A 1 12.77 -13.13 -47.17
C MET A 1 11.83 -12.26 -46.31
N PRO A 2 10.48 -12.29 -46.47
CA PRO A 2 9.57 -11.48 -45.63
C PRO A 2 9.04 -12.18 -44.37
N PHE A 3 9.13 -13.51 -44.28
CA PHE A 3 8.49 -14.28 -43.21
C PHE A 3 9.12 -14.10 -41.81
N ILE A 4 10.41 -13.77 -41.76
CA ILE A 4 11.15 -13.59 -40.49
C ILE A 4 10.67 -12.32 -39.76
N GLY A 5 10.32 -11.26 -40.49
CA GLY A 5 9.85 -10.01 -39.90
C GLY A 5 8.48 -10.13 -39.22
N VAL A 6 7.56 -10.90 -39.82
CA VAL A 6 6.19 -11.08 -39.31
C VAL A 6 6.16 -11.94 -38.04
N GLY A 7 7.05 -12.93 -37.95
CA GLY A 7 7.18 -13.75 -36.73
C GLY A 7 7.69 -12.94 -35.53
N LEU A 8 8.63 -12.03 -35.76
CA LEU A 8 9.19 -11.16 -34.72
C LEU A 8 8.17 -10.14 -34.20
N THR A 9 7.36 -9.56 -35.08
CA THR A 9 6.31 -8.61 -34.68
C THR A 9 5.19 -9.30 -33.90
N LEU A 10 4.81 -10.52 -34.26
CA LEU A 10 3.85 -11.32 -33.50
C LEU A 10 4.38 -11.69 -32.12
N LEU A 11 5.66 -12.07 -31.99
CA LEU A 11 6.27 -12.38 -30.69
C LEU A 11 6.36 -11.17 -29.77
N LEU A 12 6.69 -9.99 -30.31
CA LEU A 12 6.73 -8.74 -29.55
C LEU A 12 5.33 -8.27 -29.13
N LEU A 13 4.33 -8.41 -30.02
CA LEU A 13 2.94 -8.04 -29.70
C LEU A 13 2.34 -8.98 -28.66
N THR A 14 2.45 -10.30 -28.87
CA THR A 14 1.92 -11.29 -27.93
C THR A 14 2.68 -11.24 -26.61
N GLY A 15 4.01 -11.29 -26.63
CA GLY A 15 4.86 -11.19 -25.44
C GLY A 15 4.65 -9.88 -24.67
N GLY A 16 4.56 -8.75 -25.37
CA GLY A 16 4.24 -7.45 -24.77
C GLY A 16 2.85 -7.44 -24.13
N SER A 17 1.84 -8.00 -24.79
CA SER A 17 0.48 -8.05 -24.25
C SER A 17 0.38 -8.91 -22.97
N PHE A 18 0.99 -10.10 -22.95
CA PHE A 18 1.03 -10.95 -21.76
C PHE A 18 1.81 -10.30 -20.61
N PHE A 19 2.89 -9.58 -20.91
CA PHE A 19 3.64 -8.85 -19.90
C PHE A 19 2.80 -7.71 -19.28
N VAL A 20 2.13 -6.90 -20.10
CA VAL A 20 1.26 -5.82 -19.63
C VAL A 20 0.10 -6.38 -18.79
N LEU A 21 -0.57 -7.43 -19.25
CA LEU A 21 -1.63 -8.09 -18.48
C LEU A 21 -1.08 -8.67 -17.17
N GLY A 22 0.08 -9.33 -17.19
CA GLY A 22 0.73 -9.87 -15.99
C GLY A 22 1.05 -8.79 -14.95
N THR A 23 1.66 -7.69 -15.38
CA THR A 23 1.96 -6.55 -14.49
C THR A 23 0.69 -5.90 -13.95
N TYR A 24 -0.38 -5.81 -14.75
CA TYR A 24 -1.68 -5.29 -14.33
C TYR A 24 -2.30 -6.14 -13.21
N TYR A 25 -2.33 -7.47 -13.39
CA TYR A 25 -2.86 -8.38 -12.37
C TYR A 25 -2.01 -8.38 -11.09
N GLN A 26 -0.68 -8.47 -11.23
CA GLN A 26 0.23 -8.44 -10.07
C GLN A 26 0.12 -7.14 -9.26
N HIS A 27 -0.14 -6.02 -9.93
CA HIS A 27 -0.35 -4.72 -9.29
C HIS A 27 -1.64 -4.69 -8.46
N ASN A 28 -2.75 -5.19 -9.00
CA ASN A 28 -4.02 -5.22 -8.29
C ASN A 28 -3.95 -6.08 -7.02
N ASP A 29 -3.32 -7.25 -7.09
CA ASP A 29 -3.13 -8.12 -5.92
C ASP A 29 -2.27 -7.47 -4.83
N PHE A 30 -1.25 -6.72 -5.23
CA PHE A 30 -0.37 -6.02 -4.30
C PHE A 30 -1.11 -4.95 -3.49
N LEU A 31 -2.03 -4.22 -4.12
CA LEU A 31 -2.78 -3.15 -3.44
C LEU A 31 -3.72 -3.69 -2.36
N HIS A 32 -4.41 -4.80 -2.63
CA HIS A 32 -5.25 -5.44 -1.62
C HIS A 32 -4.44 -5.91 -0.41
N LYS A 33 -3.25 -6.49 -0.65
CA LYS A 33 -2.32 -6.89 0.41
C LYS A 33 -1.78 -5.71 1.19
N LEU A 34 -1.46 -4.60 0.52
CA LEU A 34 -1.03 -3.38 1.21
C LEU A 34 -2.12 -2.82 2.13
N GLN A 35 -3.37 -2.84 1.68
CA GLN A 35 -4.48 -2.37 2.51
C GLN A 35 -4.65 -3.24 3.76
N GLN A 36 -4.47 -4.56 3.63
CA GLN A 36 -4.47 -5.48 4.78
C GLN A 36 -3.29 -5.19 5.73
N LEU A 37 -2.07 -5.05 5.21
CA LEU A 37 -0.87 -4.75 6.01
C LEU A 37 -0.98 -3.41 6.76
N ILE A 38 -1.58 -2.38 6.13
CA ILE A 38 -1.78 -1.08 6.77
C ILE A 38 -2.78 -1.17 7.95
N GLN A 39 -3.73 -2.11 7.91
CA GLN A 39 -4.64 -2.35 9.02
C GLN A 39 -4.01 -3.20 10.12
N GLU A 40 -3.14 -4.15 9.74
CA GLU A 40 -2.45 -5.05 10.67
C GLU A 40 -1.32 -4.35 11.43
N ASP A 41 -0.52 -3.53 10.74
CA ASP A 41 0.67 -2.89 11.29
C ASP A 41 0.51 -1.36 11.46
N PRO A 42 0.57 -0.83 12.69
CA PRO A 42 0.51 0.63 12.93
C PRO A 42 1.68 1.38 12.29
N TYR A 43 2.85 0.74 12.19
CA TYR A 43 4.03 1.30 11.53
C TYR A 43 3.84 1.45 10.01
N ALA A 44 3.16 0.50 9.37
CA ALA A 44 2.87 0.58 7.94
C ALA A 44 1.94 1.77 7.65
N PHE A 45 1.00 2.05 8.54
CA PHE A 45 0.13 3.22 8.44
C PHE A 45 0.91 4.55 8.52
N TYR A 46 1.99 4.66 9.30
CA TYR A 46 2.84 5.86 9.30
C TYR A 46 3.59 6.06 7.97
N ILE A 47 4.07 4.98 7.37
CA ILE A 47 4.87 5.02 6.13
C ILE A 47 3.97 5.07 4.88
N ARG A 48 2.65 4.90 5.03
CA ARG A 48 1.69 4.83 3.92
C ARG A 48 1.82 6.00 2.94
N THR A 49 2.07 7.22 3.41
CA THR A 49 2.19 8.40 2.55
C THR A 49 3.36 8.28 1.58
N LYS A 50 4.50 7.73 2.04
CA LYS A 50 5.66 7.47 1.20
C LYS A 50 5.41 6.30 0.26
N LEU A 51 4.75 5.25 0.72
CA LEU A 51 4.36 4.11 -0.11
C LEU A 51 3.44 4.55 -1.25
N TYR A 52 2.42 5.36 -0.94
CA TYR A 52 1.53 5.93 -1.94
C TYR A 52 2.27 6.85 -2.91
N ALA A 53 3.18 7.70 -2.43
CA ALA A 53 3.99 8.54 -3.31
C ALA A 53 4.83 7.69 -4.30
N THR A 54 5.41 6.57 -3.83
CA THR A 54 6.15 5.66 -4.72
C THR A 54 5.22 4.91 -5.67
N LEU A 55 4.04 4.47 -5.23
CA LEU A 55 3.06 3.78 -6.07
C LEU A 55 2.45 4.71 -7.13
N GLN A 56 2.28 5.98 -6.80
CA GLN A 56 1.70 6.99 -7.67
C GLN A 56 2.57 7.21 -8.91
N LEU A 57 3.89 7.05 -8.78
CA LEU A 57 4.83 7.06 -9.89
C LEU A 57 4.56 5.93 -10.90
N PHE A 58 4.01 4.79 -10.45
CA PHE A 58 3.75 3.64 -11.30
C PHE A 58 2.31 3.59 -11.84
N ASN A 59 1.32 4.16 -11.14
CA ASN A 59 -0.08 4.14 -11.58
C ASN A 59 -0.95 5.20 -10.87
N MET A 60 -1.38 6.24 -11.59
CA MET A 60 -2.17 7.37 -11.04
C MET A 60 -3.65 7.04 -10.75
N ASN A 61 -4.25 6.12 -11.50
CA ASN A 61 -5.71 5.91 -11.51
C ASN A 61 -6.21 4.96 -10.41
N CYS A 62 -5.31 4.25 -9.72
CA CYS A 62 -5.69 3.20 -8.76
C CYS A 62 -5.69 3.67 -7.29
N LEU A 63 -4.84 4.64 -6.96
CA LEU A 63 -4.69 5.16 -5.59
C LEU A 63 -5.91 5.97 -5.12
N GLU A 64 -6.67 6.53 -6.06
CA GLU A 64 -7.88 7.29 -5.74
C GLU A 64 -8.97 6.41 -5.09
N GLN A 65 -8.94 5.09 -5.34
CA GLN A 65 -9.95 4.16 -4.84
C GLN A 65 -9.62 3.55 -3.46
N SER A 66 -8.34 3.47 -3.07
CA SER A 66 -7.94 2.89 -1.77
C SER A 66 -8.02 3.87 -0.58
N VAL A 67 -8.11 5.17 -0.85
CA VAL A 67 -8.13 6.22 0.20
C VAL A 67 -9.50 6.33 0.89
N GLY A 68 -10.56 5.71 0.32
CA GLY A 68 -11.94 5.82 0.82
C GLY A 68 -12.35 4.82 1.92
N ALA A 69 -11.59 3.74 2.15
CA ALA A 69 -11.88 2.80 3.24
C ALA A 69 -11.12 3.23 4.51
N GLY A 70 -11.54 4.38 5.07
CA GLY A 70 -10.94 4.95 6.27
C GLY A 70 -11.01 3.96 7.42
N SER A 71 -9.89 3.29 7.71
CA SER A 71 -9.78 2.51 8.94
C SER A 71 -10.01 3.45 10.13
N ARG A 72 -10.56 2.95 11.22
CA ARG A 72 -10.81 3.77 12.42
C ARG A 72 -9.53 4.43 12.96
N MET A 73 -8.39 3.74 12.81
CA MET A 73 -7.05 4.32 13.01
C MET A 73 -6.80 5.54 12.13
N SER A 74 -7.21 5.51 10.85
CA SER A 74 -7.08 6.64 9.93
C SER A 74 -7.84 7.88 10.36
N GLU A 75 -8.98 7.71 11.02
CA GLU A 75 -9.77 8.83 11.56
C GLU A 75 -9.10 9.44 12.79
N ILE A 76 -8.64 8.59 13.71
CA ILE A 76 -8.01 8.98 14.98
C ILE A 76 -6.66 9.64 14.71
N MET A 77 -5.83 9.00 13.87
CA MET A 77 -4.46 9.42 13.56
C MET A 77 -4.35 10.28 12.29
N LYS A 78 -5.42 11.01 11.95
CA LYS A 78 -5.44 11.90 10.78
C LYS A 78 -4.40 13.02 10.83
N TYR A 79 -4.02 13.46 12.04
CA TYR A 79 -3.02 14.51 12.26
C TYR A 79 -1.60 13.97 12.47
N GLY A 80 -1.42 12.65 12.38
CA GLY A 80 -0.13 11.99 12.65
C GLY A 80 0.01 11.53 14.10
N PHE A 81 1.12 10.83 14.37
CA PHE A 81 1.43 10.24 15.66
C PHE A 81 2.33 11.17 16.48
N PRO A 82 2.08 11.33 17.80
CA PRO A 82 3.01 12.02 18.70
C PRO A 82 4.37 11.31 18.83
N GLY A 83 4.37 9.98 18.71
CA GLY A 83 5.56 9.12 18.72
C GLY A 83 5.19 7.72 18.21
N LEU A 84 6.19 6.87 17.90
CA LEU A 84 5.95 5.54 17.32
C LEU A 84 6.38 4.38 18.24
N ASP A 85 6.66 4.65 19.51
CA ASP A 85 7.11 3.62 20.46
C ASP A 85 5.95 2.70 20.89
N ASP A 86 6.08 1.39 20.64
CA ASP A 86 5.12 0.31 20.97
C ASP A 86 3.65 0.74 20.81
N VAL A 87 3.30 1.21 19.61
CA VAL A 87 1.93 1.67 19.29
C VAL A 87 1.00 0.46 19.15
N ARG A 88 -0.14 0.53 19.84
CA ARG A 88 -1.21 -0.45 19.82
C ARG A 88 -2.51 0.20 19.37
N VAL A 89 -3.15 -0.41 18.39
CA VAL A 89 -4.39 0.08 17.80
C VAL A 89 -5.54 -0.73 18.36
N TYR A 90 -6.50 -0.05 18.99
CA TYR A 90 -7.76 -0.64 19.44
C TYR A 90 -8.90 -0.16 18.54
N SER A 91 -10.12 -0.63 18.80
CA SER A 91 -11.29 -0.29 17.99
C SER A 91 -11.59 1.20 17.98
N ASP A 92 -11.35 1.94 19.06
CA ASP A 92 -11.78 3.35 19.18
C ASP A 92 -10.70 4.31 19.66
N PHE A 93 -9.52 3.80 20.00
CA PHE A 93 -8.39 4.62 20.43
C PHE A 93 -7.08 3.94 20.03
N VAL A 94 -6.01 4.72 20.03
CA VAL A 94 -4.66 4.24 19.76
C VAL A 94 -3.83 4.61 20.98
N LEU A 95 -3.00 3.70 21.45
CA LEU A 95 -2.19 3.88 22.66
C LEU A 95 -0.73 3.62 22.33
N SER A 96 0.17 4.45 22.84
CA SER A 96 1.60 4.16 22.89
C SER A 96 1.99 3.69 24.29
N TYR A 97 2.62 2.51 24.39
CA TYR A 97 2.89 1.86 25.67
C TYR A 97 4.39 1.85 26.03
N ASP A 98 4.75 2.38 27.20
CA ASP A 98 6.10 2.28 27.73
C ASP A 98 6.27 0.96 28.50
N ARG A 99 7.02 0.02 27.91
CA ARG A 99 7.29 -1.28 28.56
C ARG A 99 8.16 -1.15 29.83
N ARG A 100 8.99 -0.11 29.95
CA ARG A 100 9.89 0.07 31.11
C ARG A 100 9.09 0.53 32.33
N ASN A 101 8.28 1.57 32.13
CA ASN A 101 7.49 2.17 33.20
C ASN A 101 6.10 1.54 33.36
N ARG A 102 5.72 0.63 32.45
CA ARG A 102 4.43 -0.07 32.40
C ARG A 102 3.22 0.89 32.33
N VAL A 103 3.41 2.05 31.70
CA VAL A 103 2.40 3.12 31.57
C VAL A 103 2.25 3.56 30.13
N ALA A 104 1.15 4.27 29.83
CA ALA A 104 0.94 4.92 28.55
C ALA A 104 1.87 6.13 28.39
N HIS A 105 2.53 6.27 27.23
CA HIS A 105 3.15 7.53 26.83
C HIS A 105 2.09 8.57 26.45
N TRP A 106 1.13 8.15 25.64
CA TRP A 106 -0.01 8.95 25.20
C TRP A 106 -1.13 8.02 24.73
N VAL A 107 -2.37 8.52 24.75
CA VAL A 107 -3.60 7.90 24.25
C VAL A 107 -4.28 8.90 23.32
#